data_AF-A0A446AYL2-F1
#
_entry.id   AF-A0A446AYL2-F1
#
_cell.length_a   1.000
_cell.length_b   1.000
_cell.length_c   1.000
_cell.angle_alpha   90.00
_cell.angle_beta   90.00
_cell.angle_gamma   90.00
#
_symmetry.space_group_name_H-M   'P 1'
#
loop_
_entity.id
_entity.type
_entity.pdbx_description
1 polymer ?
#
loop_
_entity_poly.entity_id
_entity_poly.type
_entity_poly.pdbx_seq_one_letter_code
_entity_poly.pdbx_strand_id
1 'polypeptide(L)'
;MALVLGQQALVSISDIDKVLNSEVFKSLGNAVLLSTKILSLLLSEAADVVAPYVAYLIMKKGIGSLDVVWLLQNYSSLKAAVEPHGVNPQEILNWFNGWDAHAGKHADKPQIIDAKLSEAIFTAPETQFKVFKEASFKFLDSSDRSEEGWKKIIVDAWPQVAIIARAMADKSVPLASAEPISDAIVATLSDYVHSDESVQLNNQTLAMLNALLQALDEQLRHVVGGRLRALFYSDPKDIGRLFEVLDSFGNLILDIQPANSEEATRLIRLLDYIGRYPDATQRAASFLDGKAEQLSRFRYSERLREGMASVVTKLENRTPRIFKKFARKSWFTSLFKSKTSKEIAEEVGDGIEE
;
A
#
# COMPACT_ATOMS: atom_id res chain seq x y z
N MET A 1 -4.06 -39.35 -4.97
CA MET A 1 -3.83 -40.50 -5.90
C MET A 1 -4.89 -40.62 -6.99
N ALA A 2 -6.19 -40.71 -6.70
CA ALA A 2 -7.22 -40.86 -7.75
C ALA A 2 -7.31 -39.67 -8.74
N LEU A 3 -7.10 -38.43 -8.26
CA LEU A 3 -7.07 -37.22 -9.12
C LEU A 3 -5.82 -37.16 -10.00
N VAL A 4 -4.66 -37.58 -9.47
CA VAL A 4 -3.39 -37.64 -10.20
C VAL A 4 -3.42 -38.73 -11.28
N LEU A 5 -4.00 -39.90 -10.97
CA LEU A 5 -4.22 -40.97 -11.93
C LEU A 5 -5.22 -40.58 -13.03
N GLY A 6 -6.24 -39.78 -12.70
CA GLY A 6 -7.19 -39.25 -13.69
C GLY A 6 -6.59 -38.19 -14.62
N GLN A 7 -5.66 -37.38 -14.14
CA GLN A 7 -4.97 -36.34 -14.93
C GLN A 7 -4.02 -36.95 -15.97
N GLN A 8 -3.16 -37.90 -15.57
CA GLN A 8 -2.29 -38.62 -16.49
C GLN A 8 -3.09 -39.46 -17.50
N ALA A 9 -4.21 -40.06 -17.06
CA ALA A 9 -5.11 -40.77 -17.96
C ALA A 9 -5.70 -39.85 -19.03
N LEU A 10 -6.07 -38.60 -18.69
CA LEU A 10 -6.68 -37.67 -19.64
C LEU A 10 -5.71 -37.22 -20.74
N VAL A 11 -4.46 -36.91 -20.38
CA VAL A 11 -3.39 -36.55 -21.34
C VAL A 11 -2.97 -37.75 -22.18
N SER A 12 -3.13 -38.98 -21.67
CA SER A 12 -2.82 -40.20 -22.40
C SER A 12 -3.88 -40.63 -23.43
N ILE A 13 -5.07 -40.00 -23.44
CA ILE A 13 -6.09 -40.27 -24.45
C ILE A 13 -5.65 -39.65 -25.78
N SER A 14 -5.43 -40.50 -26.78
CA SER A 14 -5.11 -40.04 -28.14
C SER A 14 -6.26 -39.20 -28.71
N ASP A 15 -5.93 -38.10 -29.38
CA ASP A 15 -6.90 -37.16 -29.99
C ASP A 15 -7.93 -36.56 -28.99
N ILE A 16 -7.58 -36.46 -27.70
CA ILE A 16 -8.45 -35.88 -26.66
C ILE A 16 -8.89 -34.45 -27.00
N ASP A 17 -8.05 -33.67 -27.66
CA ASP A 17 -8.36 -32.35 -28.19
C ASP A 17 -9.50 -32.40 -29.23
N LYS A 18 -9.51 -33.41 -30.11
CA LYS A 18 -10.60 -33.62 -31.09
C LYS A 18 -11.88 -34.06 -30.40
N VAL A 19 -11.79 -34.92 -29.38
CA VAL A 19 -12.94 -35.38 -28.60
C VAL A 19 -13.61 -34.20 -27.89
N LEU A 20 -12.84 -33.39 -27.15
CA LEU A 20 -13.34 -32.20 -26.46
C LEU A 20 -13.92 -31.16 -27.42
N ASN A 21 -13.41 -31.09 -28.65
CA ASN A 21 -13.92 -30.19 -29.67
C ASN A 21 -15.13 -30.72 -30.46
N SER A 22 -15.47 -32.01 -30.35
CA SER A 22 -16.58 -32.62 -31.07
C SER A 22 -17.94 -32.07 -30.59
N GLU A 23 -18.89 -31.91 -31.52
CA GLU A 23 -20.24 -31.44 -31.19
C GLU A 23 -20.99 -32.39 -30.26
N VAL A 24 -20.75 -33.70 -30.41
CA VAL A 24 -21.36 -34.75 -29.57
C VAL A 24 -20.89 -34.62 -28.13
N PHE A 25 -19.57 -34.47 -27.91
CA PHE A 25 -19.03 -34.27 -26.57
C PHE A 25 -19.45 -32.92 -25.99
N LYS A 26 -19.44 -31.84 -26.78
CA LYS A 26 -19.94 -30.53 -26.32
C LYS A 26 -21.39 -30.60 -25.87
N SER A 27 -22.22 -31.35 -26.59
CA SER A 27 -23.65 -31.53 -26.26
C SER A 27 -23.87 -32.38 -25.00
N LEU A 28 -23.10 -33.46 -24.82
CA LEU A 28 -23.16 -34.34 -23.64
C LEU A 28 -22.50 -33.74 -22.41
N GLY A 29 -21.36 -33.07 -22.58
CA GLY A 29 -20.60 -32.44 -21.50
C GLY A 29 -21.36 -31.30 -20.84
N ASN A 30 -22.13 -30.52 -21.61
CA ASN A 30 -23.05 -29.50 -21.09
C ASN A 30 -24.13 -30.08 -20.15
N ALA A 31 -24.46 -31.38 -20.28
CA ALA A 31 -25.48 -32.04 -19.47
C ALA A 31 -24.92 -32.76 -18.22
N VAL A 32 -23.61 -33.04 -18.16
CA VAL A 32 -23.05 -33.99 -17.18
C VAL A 32 -21.85 -33.44 -16.39
N LEU A 33 -21.11 -32.45 -16.90
CA LEU A 33 -19.87 -32.00 -16.28
C LEU A 33 -20.10 -30.99 -15.16
N LEU A 34 -19.70 -31.37 -13.95
CA LEU A 34 -19.55 -30.45 -12.82
C LEU A 34 -18.28 -29.62 -13.01
N SER A 35 -18.38 -28.29 -12.98
CA SER A 35 -17.23 -27.38 -13.18
C SER A 35 -16.07 -27.65 -12.22
N THR A 36 -16.37 -28.16 -11.01
CA THR A 36 -15.41 -28.45 -9.94
C THR A 36 -14.26 -29.32 -10.44
N LYS A 37 -14.53 -30.27 -11.34
CA LYS A 37 -13.51 -31.19 -11.85
C LYS A 37 -12.79 -30.67 -13.09
N ILE A 38 -13.42 -29.86 -13.92
CA ILE A 38 -12.80 -29.41 -15.17
C ILE A 38 -11.94 -28.17 -14.99
N LEU A 39 -12.35 -27.26 -14.10
CA LEU A 39 -11.57 -26.05 -13.80
C LEU A 39 -10.25 -26.39 -13.11
N SER A 40 -10.24 -27.37 -12.21
CA SER A 40 -9.01 -27.83 -11.56
C SER A 40 -7.97 -28.44 -12.51
N LEU A 41 -8.37 -28.90 -13.71
CA LEU A 41 -7.44 -29.35 -14.75
C LEU A 41 -6.67 -28.21 -15.41
N LEU A 42 -7.12 -26.96 -15.28
CA LEU A 42 -6.38 -25.79 -15.77
C LEU A 42 -5.12 -25.50 -14.96
N LEU A 43 -4.95 -26.14 -13.81
CA LEU A 43 -3.75 -26.05 -12.97
C LEU A 43 -2.81 -27.25 -13.15
N SER A 44 -3.14 -28.19 -14.05
CA SER A 44 -2.34 -29.40 -14.27
C SER A 44 -1.69 -29.39 -15.66
N GLU A 45 -0.93 -30.45 -15.95
CA GLU A 45 -0.33 -30.71 -17.27
C GLU A 45 -1.38 -30.82 -18.40
N ALA A 46 -2.66 -30.98 -18.07
CA ALA A 46 -3.76 -31.06 -19.02
C ALA A 46 -4.34 -29.68 -19.43
N ALA A 47 -3.79 -28.57 -18.90
CA ALA A 47 -4.35 -27.23 -19.09
C ALA A 47 -4.54 -26.88 -20.57
N ASP A 48 -3.53 -27.09 -21.42
CA ASP A 48 -3.58 -26.74 -22.85
C ASP A 48 -4.65 -27.53 -23.62
N VAL A 49 -4.89 -28.77 -23.21
CA VAL A 49 -5.89 -29.66 -23.82
C VAL A 49 -7.31 -29.22 -23.42
N VAL A 50 -7.50 -28.82 -22.17
CA VAL A 50 -8.82 -28.55 -21.58
C VAL A 50 -9.26 -27.09 -21.76
N ALA A 51 -8.30 -26.15 -21.87
CA ALA A 51 -8.56 -24.72 -21.98
C ALA A 51 -9.49 -24.31 -23.14
N PRO A 52 -9.38 -24.86 -24.37
CA PRO A 52 -10.32 -24.52 -25.45
C PRO A 52 -11.77 -24.89 -25.11
N TYR A 53 -11.96 -26.01 -24.42
CA TYR A 53 -13.29 -26.47 -24.03
C TYR A 53 -13.85 -25.63 -22.88
N VAL A 54 -13.03 -25.27 -21.89
CA VAL A 54 -13.46 -24.33 -20.83
C VAL A 54 -13.79 -22.96 -21.41
N ALA A 55 -13.00 -22.46 -22.35
CA ALA A 55 -13.29 -21.23 -23.08
C ALA A 55 -14.67 -21.29 -23.75
N TYR A 56 -14.95 -22.38 -24.49
CA TYR A 56 -16.26 -22.63 -25.10
C TYR A 56 -17.40 -22.62 -24.06
N LEU A 57 -17.20 -23.26 -22.90
CA LEU A 57 -18.19 -23.32 -21.83
C LEU A 57 -18.49 -21.92 -21.25
N ILE A 58 -17.48 -21.07 -21.07
CA ILE A 58 -17.65 -19.69 -20.60
C ILE A 58 -18.45 -18.88 -21.64
N MET A 59 -18.05 -18.91 -22.91
CA MET A 59 -18.72 -18.18 -24.00
C MET A 59 -20.19 -18.57 -24.15
N LYS A 60 -20.50 -19.86 -24.00
CA LYS A 60 -21.87 -20.38 -24.13
C LYS A 60 -22.65 -20.36 -22.81
N LYS A 61 -22.05 -19.89 -21.71
CA LYS A 61 -22.62 -19.97 -20.36
C LYS A 61 -23.08 -21.39 -20.00
N GLY A 62 -22.32 -22.40 -20.45
CA GLY A 62 -22.66 -23.83 -20.35
C GLY A 62 -22.32 -24.47 -19.00
N ILE A 63 -21.88 -23.69 -18.00
CA ILE A 63 -21.51 -24.18 -16.67
C ILE A 63 -22.73 -24.07 -15.76
N GLY A 64 -23.38 -25.21 -15.47
CA GLY A 64 -24.59 -25.24 -14.63
C GLY A 64 -24.33 -25.10 -13.13
N SER A 65 -23.19 -25.57 -12.64
CA SER A 65 -22.76 -25.43 -11.24
C SER A 65 -21.30 -25.03 -11.22
N LEU A 66 -20.94 -23.98 -10.48
CA LEU A 66 -19.60 -23.38 -10.42
C LEU A 66 -18.93 -23.63 -9.06
N ASP A 67 -17.70 -24.12 -9.06
CA ASP A 67 -16.83 -24.02 -7.88
C ASP A 67 -16.35 -22.57 -7.69
N VAL A 68 -17.15 -21.80 -6.96
CA VAL A 68 -16.90 -20.38 -6.74
C VAL A 68 -15.61 -20.16 -5.94
N VAL A 69 -15.31 -21.03 -4.97
CA VAL A 69 -14.09 -20.91 -4.16
C VAL A 69 -12.85 -21.12 -5.02
N TRP A 70 -12.87 -22.14 -5.87
CA TRP A 70 -11.77 -22.37 -6.82
C TRP A 70 -11.55 -21.16 -7.72
N LEU A 71 -12.62 -20.57 -8.27
CA LEU A 71 -12.50 -19.42 -9.16
C LEU A 71 -12.01 -18.17 -8.42
N LEU A 72 -12.51 -17.92 -7.21
CA LEU A 72 -12.04 -16.82 -6.37
C LEU A 72 -10.52 -16.92 -6.15
N GLN A 73 -9.98 -18.13 -5.96
CA GLN A 73 -8.55 -18.37 -5.72
C GLN A 73 -7.68 -18.37 -6.98
N ASN A 74 -8.24 -18.75 -8.14
CA ASN A 74 -7.47 -19.10 -9.34
C ASN A 74 -7.86 -18.31 -10.59
N TYR A 75 -8.49 -17.13 -10.43
CA TYR A 75 -8.94 -16.30 -11.56
C TYR A 75 -7.82 -15.97 -12.54
N SER A 76 -6.62 -15.59 -12.07
CA SER A 76 -5.49 -15.27 -12.96
C SER A 76 -5.11 -16.48 -13.81
N SER A 77 -5.12 -17.68 -13.24
CA SER A 77 -4.83 -18.93 -13.95
C SER A 77 -5.91 -19.26 -14.96
N LEU A 78 -7.20 -19.12 -14.59
CA LEU A 78 -8.30 -19.29 -15.54
C LEU A 78 -8.16 -18.33 -16.72
N LYS A 79 -7.98 -17.04 -16.42
CA LYS A 79 -7.84 -15.97 -17.41
C LYS A 79 -6.70 -16.29 -18.39
N ALA A 80 -5.51 -16.59 -17.88
CA ALA A 80 -4.36 -16.92 -18.71
C ALA A 80 -4.59 -18.14 -19.60
N ALA A 81 -5.32 -19.14 -19.12
CA ALA A 81 -5.61 -20.35 -19.90
C ALA A 81 -6.63 -20.11 -21.03
N VAL A 82 -7.68 -19.31 -20.79
CA VAL A 82 -8.80 -19.17 -21.76
C VAL A 82 -8.64 -17.98 -22.72
N GLU A 83 -7.82 -16.98 -22.38
CA GLU A 83 -7.55 -15.82 -23.25
C GLU A 83 -7.05 -16.20 -24.65
N PRO A 84 -6.08 -17.13 -24.82
CA PRO A 84 -5.63 -17.58 -26.14
C PRO A 84 -6.74 -18.20 -27.00
N HIS A 85 -7.84 -18.62 -26.39
CA HIS A 85 -8.97 -19.26 -27.06
C HIS A 85 -10.16 -18.31 -27.26
N GLY A 86 -9.90 -16.99 -27.24
CA GLY A 86 -10.86 -15.97 -27.66
C GLY A 86 -11.78 -15.47 -26.55
N VAL A 87 -11.57 -15.86 -25.29
CA VAL A 87 -12.35 -15.36 -24.15
C VAL A 87 -11.64 -14.15 -23.55
N ASN A 88 -12.23 -12.97 -23.70
CA ASN A 88 -11.63 -11.76 -23.14
C ASN A 88 -11.96 -11.61 -21.63
N PRO A 89 -11.21 -10.79 -20.88
CA PRO A 89 -11.42 -10.64 -19.43
C PRO A 89 -12.83 -10.18 -19.03
N GLN A 90 -13.43 -9.33 -19.85
CA GLN A 90 -14.77 -8.81 -19.59
C GLN A 90 -15.83 -9.90 -19.75
N GLU A 91 -15.65 -10.82 -20.69
CA GLU A 91 -16.53 -11.99 -20.84
C GLU A 91 -16.45 -12.90 -19.63
N ILE A 92 -15.25 -13.14 -19.09
CA ILE A 92 -15.08 -13.92 -17.85
C ILE A 92 -15.82 -13.25 -16.69
N LEU A 93 -15.70 -11.93 -16.53
CA LEU A 93 -16.40 -11.19 -15.48
C LEU A 93 -17.92 -11.20 -15.67
N ASN A 94 -18.40 -10.95 -16.88
CA ASN A 94 -19.83 -10.96 -17.21
C ASN A 94 -20.45 -12.34 -16.97
N TRP A 95 -19.71 -13.40 -17.29
CA TRP A 95 -20.06 -14.76 -16.93
C TRP A 95 -20.09 -14.90 -15.41
N PHE A 96 -18.97 -14.62 -14.72
CA PHE A 96 -18.84 -14.83 -13.28
C PHE A 96 -19.85 -14.03 -12.43
N ASN A 97 -20.32 -12.87 -12.92
CA ASN A 97 -21.34 -12.06 -12.26
C ASN A 97 -22.64 -12.83 -11.96
N GLY A 98 -22.97 -13.87 -12.73
CA GLY A 98 -24.11 -14.76 -12.44
C GLY A 98 -24.01 -15.48 -11.09
N TRP A 99 -22.82 -15.54 -10.49
CA TRP A 99 -22.55 -16.19 -9.21
C TRP A 99 -22.24 -15.21 -8.06
N ASP A 100 -22.54 -13.91 -8.23
CA ASP A 100 -22.27 -12.86 -7.23
C ASP A 100 -22.75 -13.23 -5.81
N ALA A 101 -23.98 -13.72 -5.67
CA ALA A 101 -24.53 -14.12 -4.37
C ALA A 101 -23.73 -15.24 -3.67
N HIS A 102 -23.08 -16.12 -4.44
CA HIS A 102 -22.21 -17.16 -3.90
C HIS A 102 -20.81 -16.61 -3.63
N ALA A 103 -20.28 -15.78 -4.51
CA ALA A 103 -18.99 -15.11 -4.33
C ALA A 103 -18.99 -14.25 -3.07
N GLY A 104 -20.06 -13.50 -2.82
CA GLY A 104 -20.21 -12.64 -1.65
C GLY A 104 -20.18 -13.38 -0.31
N LYS A 105 -20.47 -14.68 -0.27
CA LYS A 105 -20.33 -15.50 0.96
C LYS A 105 -18.88 -15.72 1.39
N HIS A 106 -17.92 -15.41 0.50
CA HIS A 106 -16.48 -15.58 0.74
C HIS A 106 -15.74 -14.24 0.76
N ALA A 107 -16.44 -13.12 0.56
CA ALA A 107 -15.86 -11.78 0.54
C ALA A 107 -15.35 -11.32 1.92
N ASP A 108 -15.73 -12.02 3.00
CA ASP A 108 -15.22 -11.86 4.37
C ASP A 108 -13.81 -12.44 4.57
N LYS A 109 -13.26 -13.13 3.56
CA LYS A 109 -11.91 -13.70 3.56
C LYS A 109 -11.12 -13.19 2.35
N PRO A 110 -10.86 -11.87 2.26
CA PRO A 110 -10.22 -11.30 1.08
C PRO A 110 -8.84 -11.91 0.76
N GLN A 111 -8.12 -12.43 1.75
CA GLN A 111 -6.81 -13.04 1.58
C GLN A 111 -6.79 -14.29 0.69
N ILE A 112 -7.92 -14.99 0.54
CA ILE A 112 -7.98 -16.17 -0.35
C ILE A 112 -8.37 -15.81 -1.78
N ILE A 113 -8.69 -14.54 -2.05
CA ILE A 113 -9.22 -14.09 -3.33
C ILE A 113 -8.05 -13.62 -4.19
N ASP A 114 -7.98 -14.07 -5.43
CA ASP A 114 -7.02 -13.59 -6.42
C ASP A 114 -7.09 -12.06 -6.50
N ALA A 115 -5.94 -11.40 -6.37
CA ALA A 115 -5.88 -9.94 -6.33
C ALA A 115 -6.35 -9.31 -7.65
N LYS A 116 -6.09 -9.94 -8.80
CA LYS A 116 -6.56 -9.46 -10.11
C LYS A 116 -8.07 -9.61 -10.25
N LEU A 117 -8.66 -10.64 -9.64
CA LEU A 117 -10.12 -10.75 -9.59
C LEU A 117 -10.73 -9.64 -8.74
N SER A 118 -10.17 -9.41 -7.54
CA SER A 118 -10.61 -8.32 -6.67
C SER A 118 -10.59 -6.98 -7.42
N GLU A 119 -9.46 -6.65 -8.06
CA GLU A 119 -9.31 -5.43 -8.86
C GLU A 119 -10.35 -5.34 -9.99
N ALA A 120 -10.54 -6.45 -10.72
CA ALA A 120 -11.51 -6.52 -11.80
C ALA A 120 -12.96 -6.33 -11.32
N ILE A 121 -13.33 -6.92 -10.18
CA ILE A 121 -14.66 -6.76 -9.57
C ILE A 121 -14.90 -5.32 -9.14
N PHE A 122 -13.93 -4.68 -8.49
CA PHE A 122 -14.09 -3.30 -8.02
C PHE A 122 -14.04 -2.25 -9.13
N THR A 123 -13.43 -2.57 -10.27
CA THR A 123 -13.44 -1.74 -11.49
C THR A 123 -14.70 -1.96 -12.34
N ALA A 124 -15.38 -3.10 -12.20
CA ALA A 124 -16.61 -3.39 -12.91
C ALA A 124 -17.75 -2.43 -12.52
N PRO A 125 -18.73 -2.17 -13.41
CA PRO A 125 -19.86 -1.29 -13.12
C PRO A 125 -20.60 -1.64 -11.82
N GLU A 126 -21.23 -0.66 -11.18
CA GLU A 126 -21.97 -0.86 -9.92
C GLU A 126 -23.15 -1.84 -10.01
N THR A 127 -23.65 -2.07 -11.22
CA THR A 127 -24.68 -3.09 -11.49
C THR A 127 -24.14 -4.51 -11.41
N GLN A 128 -22.82 -4.71 -11.37
CA GLN A 128 -22.17 -6.01 -11.26
C GLN A 128 -21.53 -6.20 -9.88
N PHE A 129 -21.55 -7.45 -9.42
CA PHE A 129 -20.93 -7.91 -8.17
C PHE A 129 -21.38 -7.14 -6.93
N LYS A 130 -22.66 -6.76 -6.87
CA LYS A 130 -23.22 -5.93 -5.80
C LYS A 130 -23.07 -6.62 -4.44
N VAL A 131 -23.42 -7.91 -4.36
CA VAL A 131 -23.37 -8.67 -3.10
C VAL A 131 -21.93 -8.85 -2.63
N PHE A 132 -21.01 -9.15 -3.55
CA PHE A 132 -19.59 -9.25 -3.24
C PHE A 132 -19.03 -7.92 -2.73
N LYS A 133 -19.25 -6.82 -3.46
CA LYS A 133 -18.76 -5.48 -3.09
C LYS A 133 -19.27 -5.07 -1.70
N GLU A 134 -20.57 -5.23 -1.44
CA GLU A 134 -21.18 -4.92 -0.13
C GLU A 134 -20.57 -5.76 0.99
N ALA A 135 -20.36 -7.06 0.77
CA ALA A 135 -19.76 -7.95 1.77
C ALA A 135 -18.28 -7.61 2.04
N SER A 136 -17.52 -7.26 1.01
CA SER A 136 -16.13 -6.78 1.17
C SER A 136 -16.05 -5.46 1.93
N PHE A 137 -16.97 -4.52 1.69
CA PHE A 137 -17.03 -3.28 2.47
C PHE A 137 -17.37 -3.55 3.94
N LYS A 138 -18.30 -4.46 4.21
CA LYS A 138 -18.60 -4.90 5.60
C LYS A 138 -17.41 -5.56 6.29
N PHE A 139 -16.57 -6.28 5.55
CA PHE A 139 -15.33 -6.82 6.11
C PHE A 139 -14.39 -5.70 6.57
N LEU A 140 -14.28 -4.62 5.80
CA LEU A 140 -13.42 -3.48 6.15
C LEU A 140 -14.02 -2.65 7.29
N ASP A 141 -15.34 -2.51 7.34
CA ASP A 141 -16.08 -1.77 8.36
C ASP A 141 -16.46 -2.59 9.60
N SER A 142 -15.79 -3.73 9.83
CA SER A 142 -16.10 -4.63 10.93
C SER A 142 -15.71 -4.02 12.29
N SER A 143 -16.70 -3.78 13.14
CA SER A 143 -16.54 -3.29 14.52
C SER A 143 -15.83 -4.29 15.45
N ASP A 144 -15.76 -5.55 15.07
CA ASP A 144 -15.25 -6.63 15.92
C ASP A 144 -13.72 -6.78 15.83
N ARG A 145 -13.06 -6.04 14.93
CA ARG A 145 -11.62 -6.16 14.71
C ARG A 145 -10.83 -5.18 15.59
N SER A 146 -9.98 -5.73 16.46
CA SER A 146 -9.08 -4.93 17.30
C SER A 146 -7.94 -4.29 16.50
N GLU A 147 -7.24 -3.36 17.15
CA GLU A 147 -6.00 -2.74 16.67
C GLU A 147 -4.98 -3.80 16.23
N GLU A 148 -4.72 -4.83 17.05
CA GLU A 148 -3.76 -5.89 16.73
C GLU A 148 -4.18 -6.72 15.53
N GLY A 149 -5.49 -6.96 15.38
CA GLY A 149 -6.05 -7.63 14.21
C GLY A 149 -5.78 -6.85 12.93
N TRP A 150 -5.95 -5.53 12.96
CA TRP A 150 -5.63 -4.65 11.84
C TRP A 150 -4.14 -4.55 11.57
N LYS A 151 -3.32 -4.43 12.61
CA LYS A 151 -1.87 -4.41 12.50
C LYS A 151 -1.34 -5.65 11.80
N LYS A 152 -1.87 -6.83 12.13
CA LYS A 152 -1.52 -8.07 11.42
C LYS A 152 -1.84 -8.00 9.92
N ILE A 153 -3.01 -7.50 9.56
CA ILE A 153 -3.41 -7.35 8.15
C ILE A 153 -2.51 -6.36 7.41
N ILE A 154 -2.11 -5.27 8.07
CA ILE A 154 -1.20 -4.27 7.51
C ILE A 154 0.19 -4.90 7.26
N VAL A 155 0.72 -5.62 8.24
CA VAL A 155 2.04 -6.27 8.16
C VAL A 155 2.05 -7.40 7.13
N ASP A 156 0.99 -8.20 7.07
CA ASP A 156 0.82 -9.25 6.05
C ASP A 156 0.55 -8.66 4.65
N ALA A 157 0.29 -7.35 4.55
CA ALA A 157 0.16 -6.55 3.33
C ALA A 157 -0.78 -7.15 2.26
N TRP A 158 -1.93 -7.69 2.67
CA TRP A 158 -2.87 -8.36 1.75
C TRP A 158 -3.37 -7.43 0.64
N PRO A 159 -2.99 -7.61 -0.64
CA PRO A 159 -3.31 -6.66 -1.70
C PRO A 159 -4.81 -6.43 -1.90
N GLN A 160 -5.62 -7.45 -1.60
CA GLN A 160 -7.08 -7.42 -1.70
C GLN A 160 -7.68 -6.40 -0.73
N VAL A 161 -7.16 -6.30 0.50
CA VAL A 161 -7.63 -5.31 1.47
C VAL A 161 -7.30 -3.89 1.01
N ALA A 162 -6.14 -3.69 0.40
CA ALA A 162 -5.77 -2.39 -0.18
C ALA A 162 -6.69 -2.02 -1.36
N ILE A 163 -7.07 -3.00 -2.20
CA ILE A 163 -8.03 -2.79 -3.29
C ILE A 163 -9.40 -2.39 -2.74
N ILE A 164 -9.90 -3.11 -1.72
CA ILE A 164 -11.19 -2.82 -1.07
C ILE A 164 -11.18 -1.41 -0.47
N ALA A 165 -10.11 -1.04 0.26
CA ALA A 165 -9.98 0.27 0.89
C ALA A 165 -9.96 1.41 -0.14
N ARG A 166 -9.22 1.27 -1.24
CA ARG A 166 -9.26 2.26 -2.34
C ARG A 166 -10.65 2.37 -2.95
N ALA A 167 -11.31 1.25 -3.19
CA ALA A 167 -12.66 1.25 -3.75
C ALA A 167 -13.67 1.94 -2.82
N MET A 168 -13.52 1.80 -1.50
CA MET A 168 -14.33 2.55 -0.53
C MET A 168 -14.03 4.06 -0.60
N ALA A 169 -12.75 4.44 -0.64
CA ALA A 169 -12.33 5.83 -0.74
C ALA A 169 -12.85 6.50 -2.04
N ASP A 170 -12.65 5.85 -3.19
CA ASP A 170 -13.06 6.36 -4.51
C ASP A 170 -14.58 6.55 -4.59
N LYS A 171 -15.34 5.69 -3.91
CA LYS A 171 -16.80 5.74 -3.85
C LYS A 171 -17.33 6.57 -2.68
N SER A 172 -16.45 7.16 -1.87
CA SER A 172 -16.80 7.88 -0.65
C SER A 172 -17.71 7.08 0.28
N VAL A 173 -17.48 5.76 0.38
CA VAL A 173 -18.18 4.90 1.33
C VAL A 173 -17.54 5.09 2.70
N PRO A 174 -18.27 5.60 3.70
CA PRO A 174 -17.70 5.87 5.01
C PRO A 174 -17.35 4.57 5.73
N LEU A 175 -16.26 4.60 6.52
CA LEU A 175 -15.93 3.59 7.51
C LEU A 175 -16.44 4.05 8.87
N ALA A 176 -17.52 3.44 9.36
CA ALA A 176 -18.08 3.75 10.66
C ALA A 176 -17.18 3.26 11.81
N SER A 177 -16.46 2.14 11.63
CA SER A 177 -15.62 1.51 12.65
C SER A 177 -14.11 1.71 12.37
N ALA A 178 -13.71 2.94 12.05
CA ALA A 178 -12.37 3.24 11.54
C ALA A 178 -11.30 3.52 12.61
N GLU A 179 -11.66 3.75 13.88
CA GLU A 179 -10.70 4.06 14.95
C GLU A 179 -9.58 3.00 15.08
N PRO A 180 -9.89 1.68 15.16
CA PRO A 180 -8.86 0.65 15.28
C PRO A 180 -7.92 0.58 14.07
N ILE A 181 -8.37 1.00 12.89
CA ILE A 181 -7.53 1.09 11.68
C ILE A 181 -6.51 2.22 11.86
N SER A 182 -6.96 3.39 12.33
CA SER A 182 -6.10 4.54 12.57
C SER A 182 -5.05 4.25 13.65
N ASP A 183 -5.44 3.55 14.72
CA ASP A 183 -4.56 3.10 15.79
C ASP A 183 -3.51 2.13 15.25
N ALA A 184 -3.95 1.12 14.47
CA ALA A 184 -3.06 0.12 13.88
C ALA A 184 -2.05 0.71 12.89
N ILE A 185 -2.43 1.73 12.10
CA ILE A 185 -1.52 2.46 11.22
C ILE A 185 -0.40 3.09 12.04
N VAL A 186 -0.75 3.84 13.10
CA VAL A 186 0.23 4.51 13.95
C VAL A 186 1.10 3.50 14.69
N ALA A 187 0.51 2.43 15.22
CA ALA A 187 1.24 1.37 15.90
C ALA A 187 2.23 0.67 14.97
N THR A 188 1.83 0.39 13.72
CA THR A 188 2.73 -0.22 12.73
C THR A 188 3.92 0.68 12.42
N LEU A 189 3.68 1.98 12.22
CA LEU A 189 4.74 2.95 11.93
C LEU A 189 5.65 3.18 13.15
N SER A 190 5.07 3.21 14.35
CA SER A 190 5.84 3.31 15.60
C SER A 190 6.73 2.09 15.81
N ASP A 191 6.21 0.89 15.61
CA ASP A 191 6.98 -0.35 15.69
C ASP A 191 8.11 -0.37 14.67
N TYR A 192 7.86 0.07 13.43
CA TYR A 192 8.89 0.18 12.41
C TYR A 192 10.08 1.04 12.86
N VAL A 193 9.79 2.19 13.49
CA VAL A 193 10.80 3.17 13.93
C VAL A 193 11.57 2.72 15.19
N HIS A 194 10.91 2.01 16.11
CA HIS A 194 11.48 1.70 17.43
C HIS A 194 11.90 0.22 17.63
N SER A 195 11.39 -0.72 16.84
CA SER A 195 11.63 -2.17 17.01
C SER A 195 12.75 -2.71 16.11
N ASP A 196 13.43 -3.77 16.57
CA ASP A 196 14.37 -4.56 15.76
C ASP A 196 13.69 -5.58 14.84
N GLU A 197 12.43 -5.90 15.10
CA GLU A 197 11.77 -7.09 14.55
C GLU A 197 10.79 -6.81 13.40
N SER A 198 10.82 -7.74 12.42
CA SER A 198 9.85 -8.16 11.38
C SER A 198 9.05 -7.14 10.53
N VAL A 199 8.73 -5.95 11.03
CA VAL A 199 7.91 -4.98 10.29
C VAL A 199 8.80 -4.31 9.24
N GLN A 200 8.51 -4.58 7.97
CA GLN A 200 9.18 -3.93 6.84
C GLN A 200 8.23 -2.96 6.16
N LEU A 201 8.71 -1.73 5.94
CA LEU A 201 8.00 -0.70 5.19
C LEU A 201 8.21 -0.87 3.67
N ASN A 202 7.97 -2.06 3.16
CA ASN A 202 8.14 -2.36 1.73
C ASN A 202 7.00 -1.73 0.89
N ASN A 203 7.09 -1.81 -0.44
CA ASN A 203 6.10 -1.24 -1.36
C ASN A 203 4.67 -1.75 -1.12
N GLN A 204 4.49 -3.01 -0.70
CA GLN A 204 3.18 -3.59 -0.44
C GLN A 204 2.58 -3.03 0.84
N THR A 205 3.36 -2.98 1.92
CA THR A 205 2.96 -2.36 3.20
C THR A 205 2.63 -0.88 3.00
N LEU A 206 3.45 -0.15 2.24
CA LEU A 206 3.19 1.26 1.89
C LEU A 206 1.90 1.42 1.08
N ALA A 207 1.66 0.55 0.11
CA ALA A 207 0.44 0.59 -0.71
C ALA A 207 -0.83 0.27 0.12
N MET A 208 -0.69 -0.59 1.14
CA MET A 208 -1.74 -0.90 2.12
C MET A 208 -2.02 0.30 3.02
N LEU A 209 -1.00 0.85 3.67
CA LEU A 209 -1.12 2.01 4.56
C LEU A 209 -1.76 3.19 3.85
N ASN A 210 -1.31 3.51 2.63
CA ASN A 210 -1.89 4.58 1.82
C ASN A 210 -3.35 4.32 1.47
N ALA A 211 -3.72 3.09 1.11
CA ALA A 211 -5.10 2.74 0.79
C ALA A 211 -6.03 2.90 2.01
N LEU A 212 -5.58 2.44 3.18
CA LEU A 212 -6.34 2.60 4.42
C LEU A 212 -6.47 4.07 4.81
N LEU A 213 -5.38 4.85 4.74
CA LEU A 213 -5.40 6.30 5.00
C LEU A 213 -6.36 7.05 4.06
N GLN A 214 -6.44 6.65 2.79
CA GLN A 214 -7.40 7.25 1.85
C GLN A 214 -8.85 6.95 2.23
N ALA A 215 -9.12 5.76 2.77
CA ALA A 215 -10.44 5.35 3.21
C ALA A 215 -10.87 5.99 4.54
N LEU A 216 -9.92 6.43 5.37
CA LEU A 216 -10.23 7.19 6.58
C LEU A 216 -10.85 8.55 6.25
N ASP A 217 -11.79 8.98 7.09
CA ASP A 217 -12.31 10.33 7.03
C ASP A 217 -11.23 11.38 7.38
N GLU A 218 -11.55 12.65 7.14
CA GLU A 218 -10.62 13.73 7.39
C GLU A 218 -10.22 13.85 8.87
N GLN A 219 -11.16 13.64 9.79
CA GLN A 219 -10.91 13.77 11.22
C GLN A 219 -9.89 12.72 11.71
N LEU A 220 -10.07 11.46 11.32
CA LEU A 220 -9.15 10.38 11.70
C LEU A 220 -7.79 10.52 11.02
N ARG A 221 -7.73 11.03 9.78
CA ARG A 221 -6.44 11.39 9.16
C ARG A 221 -5.70 12.46 9.95
N HIS A 222 -6.41 13.47 10.47
CA HIS A 222 -5.82 14.48 11.36
C HIS A 222 -5.33 13.88 12.68
N VAL A 223 -6.08 12.92 13.26
CA VAL A 223 -5.65 12.17 14.45
C VAL A 223 -4.36 11.40 14.17
N VAL A 224 -4.28 10.68 13.04
CA VAL A 224 -3.05 10.00 12.60
C VAL A 224 -1.91 11.01 12.48
N GLY A 225 -2.13 12.14 11.80
CA GLY A 225 -1.14 13.21 11.67
C GLY A 225 -0.64 13.76 13.00
N GLY A 226 -1.53 13.95 13.97
CA GLY A 226 -1.19 14.38 15.32
C GLY A 226 -0.34 13.35 16.08
N ARG A 227 -0.62 12.05 15.91
CA ARG A 227 0.19 10.99 16.51
C ARG A 227 1.53 10.79 15.80
N LEU A 228 1.56 10.96 14.48
CA LEU A 228 2.81 10.97 13.70
C LEU A 228 3.72 12.14 14.09
N ARG A 229 3.16 13.27 14.55
CA ARG A 229 3.96 14.34 15.16
C ARG A 229 4.69 13.87 16.43
N ALA A 230 4.03 13.09 17.27
CA ALA A 230 4.67 12.52 18.46
C ALA A 230 5.79 11.55 18.07
N LEU A 231 5.58 10.74 17.03
CA LEU A 231 6.61 9.87 16.44
C LEU A 231 7.77 10.66 15.81
N PHE A 232 7.48 11.76 15.10
CA PHE A 232 8.50 12.66 14.53
C PHE A 232 9.48 13.18 15.58
N TYR A 233 8.96 13.43 16.79
CA TYR A 233 9.76 13.86 17.92
C TYR A 233 10.12 12.72 18.87
N SER A 234 9.97 11.45 18.53
CA SER A 234 10.40 10.36 19.42
C SER A 234 11.93 10.19 19.40
N ASP A 235 12.44 9.25 20.20
CA ASP A 235 13.84 8.81 20.11
C ASP A 235 13.89 7.52 19.28
N PRO A 236 14.13 7.61 17.96
CA PRO A 236 14.08 6.45 17.09
C PRO A 236 15.29 5.55 17.35
N LYS A 237 15.11 4.24 17.13
CA LYS A 237 16.25 3.32 17.17
C LYS A 237 17.23 3.58 16.02
N ASP A 238 16.67 3.84 14.85
CA ASP A 238 17.38 4.27 13.65
C ASP A 238 16.68 5.47 13.04
N ILE A 239 17.38 6.59 12.95
CA ILE A 239 16.87 7.84 12.39
C ILE A 239 16.53 7.69 10.90
N GLY A 240 17.20 6.78 10.17
CA GLY A 240 16.89 6.50 8.76
C GLY A 240 15.48 5.96 8.57
N ARG A 241 15.03 5.07 9.46
CA ARG A 241 13.65 4.55 9.44
C ARG A 241 12.62 5.64 9.71
N LEU A 242 12.92 6.57 10.62
CA LEU A 242 12.07 7.73 10.84
C LEU A 242 11.98 8.60 9.57
N PHE A 243 13.08 8.77 8.83
CA PHE A 243 13.07 9.47 7.55
C PHE A 243 12.19 8.80 6.49
N GLU A 244 12.20 7.46 6.39
CA GLU A 244 11.32 6.76 5.46
C GLU A 244 9.82 6.98 5.78
N VAL A 245 9.47 7.02 7.06
CA VAL A 245 8.11 7.37 7.50
C VAL A 245 7.77 8.80 7.11
N LEU A 246 8.68 9.77 7.31
CA LEU A 246 8.45 11.17 6.95
C LEU A 246 8.37 11.39 5.44
N ASP A 247 9.19 10.70 4.67
CA ASP A 247 9.18 10.72 3.20
C ASP A 247 7.84 10.24 2.65
N SER A 248 7.20 9.29 3.34
CA SER A 248 5.94 8.66 2.92
C SER A 248 4.70 9.38 3.46
N PHE A 249 4.75 9.84 4.72
CA PHE A 249 3.57 10.27 5.48
C PHE A 249 3.71 11.63 6.16
N GLY A 250 4.83 12.34 5.98
CA GLY A 250 5.07 13.64 6.62
C GLY A 250 4.02 14.70 6.29
N ASN A 251 3.41 14.63 5.10
CA ASN A 251 2.32 15.51 4.68
C ASN A 251 1.07 15.43 5.59
N LEU A 252 0.85 14.33 6.31
CA LEU A 252 -0.23 14.19 7.29
C LEU A 252 0.01 15.07 8.54
N ILE A 253 1.26 15.44 8.82
CA ILE A 253 1.61 16.23 9.99
C ILE A 253 1.36 17.71 9.71
N LEU A 254 0.32 18.27 10.33
CA LEU A 254 -0.07 19.66 10.14
C LEU A 254 0.88 20.64 10.83
N ASP A 255 1.29 20.33 12.06
CA ASP A 255 2.16 21.18 12.88
C ASP A 255 3.41 20.43 13.32
N ILE A 256 4.58 21.02 13.04
CA ILE A 256 5.89 20.57 13.52
C ILE A 256 6.64 21.68 14.28
N GLN A 257 5.95 22.70 14.81
CA GLN A 257 6.60 23.65 15.69
C GLN A 257 7.04 22.94 17.00
N PRO A 258 8.32 22.97 17.42
CA PRO A 258 8.73 22.36 18.68
C PRO A 258 7.94 22.91 19.88
N ALA A 259 7.58 22.04 20.83
CA ALA A 259 6.90 22.42 22.07
C ALA A 259 7.89 22.74 23.19
N ASN A 260 9.09 22.15 23.16
CA ASN A 260 10.09 22.29 24.21
C ASN A 260 11.52 22.14 23.65
N SER A 261 12.52 22.32 24.53
CA SER A 261 13.94 22.24 24.17
C SER A 261 14.39 20.86 23.70
N GLU A 262 13.72 19.80 24.14
CA GLU A 262 14.03 18.42 23.74
C GLU A 262 13.60 18.18 22.29
N GLU A 263 12.35 18.53 21.94
CA GLU A 263 11.86 18.50 20.55
C GLU A 263 12.73 19.37 19.63
N ALA A 264 13.13 20.55 20.10
CA ALA A 264 14.04 21.41 19.36
C ALA A 264 15.42 20.76 19.12
N THR A 265 15.93 20.00 20.09
CA THR A 265 17.19 19.24 19.93
C THR A 265 17.02 18.12 18.92
N ARG A 266 15.90 17.38 18.97
CA ARG A 266 15.58 16.30 18.02
C ARG A 266 15.44 16.82 16.61
N LEU A 267 14.77 17.96 16.42
CA LEU A 267 14.70 18.66 15.14
C LEU A 267 16.08 19.00 14.57
N ILE A 268 17.00 19.52 15.39
CA ILE A 268 18.37 19.83 14.95
C ILE A 268 19.09 18.56 14.47
N ARG A 269 18.94 17.43 15.18
CA ARG A 269 19.51 16.13 14.78
C ARG A 269 18.95 15.64 13.44
N LEU A 270 17.64 15.78 13.24
CA LEU A 270 16.97 15.43 11.97
C LEU A 270 17.51 16.27 10.82
N LEU A 271 17.59 17.59 10.98
CA LEU A 271 18.17 18.46 9.96
C LEU A 271 19.64 18.09 9.69
N ASP A 272 20.44 17.77 10.71
CA ASP A 272 21.84 17.36 10.53
C ASP A 272 21.95 16.07 9.71
N TYR A 273 21.04 15.11 9.94
CA TYR A 273 20.97 13.87 9.17
C TYR A 273 20.67 14.11 7.68
N ILE A 274 19.75 15.03 7.36
CA ILE A 274 19.48 15.44 5.95
C ILE A 274 20.75 15.95 5.27
N GLY A 275 21.58 16.69 6.01
CA GLY A 275 22.84 17.21 5.49
C GLY A 275 23.86 16.11 5.18
N ARG A 276 23.83 15.02 5.96
CA ARG A 276 24.75 13.88 5.79
C ARG A 276 24.29 12.87 4.75
N TYR A 277 22.98 12.70 4.57
CA TYR A 277 22.38 11.69 3.67
C TYR A 277 21.48 12.33 2.62
N PRO A 278 22.09 13.09 1.70
CA PRO A 278 21.37 13.92 0.75
C PRO A 278 20.39 13.16 -0.17
N ASP A 279 20.79 11.99 -0.68
CA ASP A 279 20.01 11.28 -1.69
C ASP A 279 18.83 10.51 -1.08
N ALA A 280 18.94 10.13 0.19
CA ALA A 280 17.94 9.34 0.91
C ALA A 280 16.87 10.18 1.62
N THR A 281 16.96 11.52 1.60
CA THR A 281 16.13 12.40 2.46
C THR A 281 15.41 13.52 1.70
N GLN A 282 15.32 13.43 0.36
CA GLN A 282 14.84 14.52 -0.49
C GLN A 282 13.40 14.96 -0.18
N ARG A 283 12.48 14.01 0.07
CA ARG A 283 11.07 14.34 0.35
C ARG A 283 10.89 14.91 1.75
N ALA A 284 11.54 14.34 2.76
CA ALA A 284 11.56 14.86 4.12
C ALA A 284 12.18 16.26 4.19
N ALA A 285 13.26 16.52 3.44
CA ALA A 285 13.84 17.85 3.32
C ALA A 285 12.83 18.85 2.75
N SER A 286 12.13 18.47 1.66
CA SER A 286 11.09 19.30 1.06
C SER A 286 9.92 19.56 2.01
N PHE A 287 9.50 18.54 2.77
CA PHE A 287 8.48 18.65 3.80
C PHE A 287 8.89 19.64 4.90
N LEU A 288 10.08 19.48 5.49
CA LEU A 288 10.57 20.37 6.54
C LEU A 288 10.73 21.80 6.02
N ASP A 289 11.21 21.97 4.78
CA ASP A 289 11.36 23.29 4.16
C ASP A 289 10.00 23.99 3.94
N GLY A 290 8.97 23.20 3.60
CA GLY A 290 7.58 23.67 3.56
C GLY A 290 7.06 24.21 4.90
N LYS A 291 7.64 23.76 6.02
CA LYS A 291 7.26 24.12 7.39
C LYS A 291 8.19 25.14 8.04
N ALA A 292 9.10 25.76 7.28
CA ALA A 292 10.09 26.73 7.78
C ALA A 292 9.51 27.83 8.70
N GLU A 293 8.30 28.30 8.41
CA GLU A 293 7.60 29.28 9.24
C GLU A 293 7.32 28.75 10.65
N GLN A 294 6.75 27.54 10.76
CA GLN A 294 6.46 26.89 12.04
C GLN A 294 7.74 26.64 12.85
N LEU A 295 8.76 26.10 12.19
CA LEU A 295 10.06 25.83 12.81
C LEU A 295 10.67 27.10 13.40
N SER A 296 10.63 28.20 12.66
CA SER A 296 11.24 29.44 13.11
C SER A 296 10.56 30.06 14.34
N ARG A 297 9.28 29.78 14.61
CA ARG A 297 8.48 30.41 15.67
C ARG A 297 8.90 30.02 17.07
N PHE A 298 9.46 28.83 17.24
CA PHE A 298 9.91 28.36 18.55
C PHE A 298 11.07 29.22 19.08
N ARG A 299 11.05 29.58 20.36
CA ARG A 299 12.11 30.41 20.99
C ARG A 299 13.26 29.54 21.46
N TYR A 300 14.27 29.36 20.62
CA TYR A 300 15.49 28.59 20.95
C TYR A 300 16.35 29.30 22.01
N SER A 301 16.87 28.53 22.96
CA SER A 301 17.94 28.97 23.86
C SER A 301 19.22 29.27 23.08
N GLU A 302 20.19 29.95 23.71
CA GLU A 302 21.47 30.29 23.07
C GLU A 302 22.20 29.07 22.48
N ARG A 303 22.39 28.02 23.27
CA ARG A 303 22.99 26.77 22.81
C ARG A 303 22.24 26.13 21.62
N LEU A 304 20.91 26.15 21.66
CA LEU A 304 20.10 25.60 20.57
C LEU A 304 20.16 26.47 19.31
N ARG A 305 20.28 27.79 19.46
CA ARG A 305 20.47 28.70 18.31
C ARG A 305 21.77 28.40 17.58
N GLU A 306 22.87 28.17 18.29
CA GLU A 306 24.16 27.85 17.67
C GLU A 306 24.10 26.55 16.87
N GLY A 307 23.52 25.50 17.46
CA GLY A 307 23.30 24.21 16.81
C GLY A 307 22.42 24.32 15.57
N MET A 308 21.26 25.00 15.71
CA MET A 308 20.34 25.23 14.60
C MET A 308 20.99 26.06 13.48
N ALA A 309 21.68 27.16 13.80
CA ALA A 309 22.38 27.97 12.80
C ALA A 309 23.46 27.16 12.06
N SER A 310 24.18 26.28 12.77
CA SER A 310 25.16 25.37 12.16
C SER A 310 24.56 24.46 11.12
N VAL A 311 23.49 23.76 11.49
CA VAL A 311 22.88 22.79 10.60
C VAL A 311 22.16 23.48 9.44
N VAL A 312 21.42 24.55 9.71
CA VAL A 312 20.66 25.28 8.69
C VAL A 312 21.57 25.92 7.63
N THR A 313 22.76 26.40 8.02
CA THR A 313 23.74 26.95 7.05
C THR A 313 24.21 25.87 6.08
N LYS A 314 24.57 24.68 6.59
CA LYS A 314 24.97 23.54 5.76
C LYS A 314 23.87 23.05 4.80
N LEU A 315 22.62 23.38 5.09
CA LEU A 315 21.45 22.99 4.32
C LEU A 315 20.91 24.11 3.41
N GLU A 316 21.62 25.22 3.21
CA GLU A 316 21.13 26.39 2.48
C GLU A 316 20.53 26.03 1.10
N ASN A 317 21.22 25.19 0.33
CA ASN A 317 20.78 24.79 -1.01
C ASN A 317 19.61 23.81 -1.00
N ARG A 318 19.40 23.08 0.09
CA ARG A 318 18.41 21.99 0.20
C ARG A 318 17.13 22.39 0.92
N THR A 319 17.26 23.27 1.90
CA THR A 319 16.16 23.84 2.67
C THR A 319 16.23 25.38 2.65
N PRO A 320 16.13 25.99 1.46
CA PRO A 320 16.37 27.41 1.28
C PRO A 320 15.36 28.29 2.02
N ARG A 321 14.14 27.80 2.28
CA ARG A 321 13.13 28.56 3.03
C ARG A 321 13.45 28.54 4.51
N ILE A 322 13.90 27.40 5.06
CA ILE A 322 14.43 27.33 6.44
C ILE A 322 15.59 28.30 6.58
N PHE A 323 16.60 28.21 5.70
CA PHE A 323 17.76 29.10 5.75
C PHE A 323 17.35 30.58 5.74
N LYS A 324 16.56 31.01 4.75
CA LYS A 324 16.09 32.40 4.65
C LYS A 324 15.29 32.84 5.86
N LYS A 325 14.45 31.97 6.44
CA LYS A 325 13.63 32.30 7.61
C LYS A 325 14.50 32.50 8.85
N PHE A 326 15.44 31.60 9.11
CA PHE A 326 16.33 31.70 10.26
C PHE A 326 17.34 32.84 10.13
N ALA A 327 17.95 33.04 8.96
CA ALA A 327 18.91 34.12 8.72
C ALA A 327 18.32 35.53 8.90
N ARG A 328 17.02 35.71 8.66
CA ARG A 328 16.31 36.99 8.82
C ARG A 328 15.83 37.27 10.25
N LYS A 329 15.91 36.29 11.18
CA LYS A 329 15.47 36.52 12.56
C LYS A 329 16.55 37.23 13.36
N SER A 330 16.17 38.34 14.01
CA SER A 330 17.08 39.23 14.75
C SER A 330 18.03 38.48 15.69
N TRP A 331 17.52 37.49 16.41
CA TRP A 331 18.22 36.66 17.40
C TRP A 331 19.07 35.52 16.79
N PHE A 332 19.06 35.35 15.47
CA PHE A 332 19.94 34.46 14.69
C PHE A 332 20.93 35.22 13.79
N THR A 333 20.61 36.47 13.41
CA THR A 333 21.37 37.27 12.43
C THR A 333 22.89 37.31 12.68
N SER A 334 23.32 37.44 13.94
CA SER A 334 24.74 37.50 14.29
C SER A 334 25.47 36.17 14.06
N LEU A 335 24.77 35.03 14.21
CA LEU A 335 25.32 33.69 14.03
C LEU A 335 25.49 33.31 12.56
N PHE A 336 24.62 33.82 11.69
CA PHE A 336 24.75 33.63 10.24
C PHE A 336 25.85 34.54 9.66
N LYS A 337 25.91 35.81 10.10
CA LYS A 337 26.99 36.73 9.69
C LYS A 337 28.37 36.24 10.08
N SER A 338 28.53 35.72 11.31
CA SER A 338 29.83 35.22 11.77
C SER A 338 30.29 33.95 11.05
N LYS A 339 29.37 33.13 10.51
CA LYS A 339 29.69 31.91 9.76
C LYS A 339 30.01 32.20 8.30
N THR A 340 29.23 33.04 7.62
CA THR A 340 29.59 33.51 6.27
C THR A 340 30.93 34.24 6.27
N SER A 341 31.24 35.01 7.33
CA SER A 341 32.57 35.62 7.48
C SER A 341 33.69 34.64 7.85
N LYS A 342 33.40 33.49 8.45
CA LYS A 342 34.40 32.44 8.74
C LYS A 342 34.69 31.55 7.53
N GLU A 343 33.68 31.19 6.75
CA GLU A 343 33.86 30.45 5.49
C GLU A 343 34.65 31.30 4.47
N ILE A 344 34.38 32.60 4.39
CA ILE A 344 35.19 33.54 3.59
C ILE A 344 36.62 33.67 4.14
N ALA A 345 36.82 33.58 5.47
CA ALA A 345 38.16 33.64 6.06
C ALA A 345 38.97 32.33 5.90
N GLU A 346 38.32 31.18 5.85
CA GLU A 346 38.94 29.88 5.55
C GLU A 346 39.29 29.76 4.05
N GLU A 347 38.43 30.23 3.13
CA GLU A 347 38.75 30.31 1.69
C GLU A 347 39.90 31.30 1.38
N VAL A 348 40.07 32.35 2.19
CA VAL A 348 41.19 33.30 2.07
C VAL A 348 42.44 32.81 2.81
N GLY A 349 42.29 31.95 3.83
CA GLY A 349 43.38 31.37 4.61
C GLY A 349 44.15 30.26 3.88
N ASP A 350 43.46 29.43 3.09
CA ASP A 350 44.10 28.40 2.25
C ASP A 350 44.72 28.96 0.95
N GLY A 351 44.54 30.26 0.68
CA GLY A 351 45.11 30.97 -0.47
C GLY A 351 46.39 31.74 -0.17
N ILE A 352 46.95 31.66 1.05
CA ILE A 352 48.18 32.36 1.44
C ILE A 352 49.12 31.40 2.20
N GLU A 353 49.50 30.30 1.55
CA GLU A 353 50.82 29.69 1.74
C GLU A 353 51.38 29.38 0.35
N GLU A 354 51.96 30.41 -0.29
CA GLU A 354 53.04 30.27 -1.28
C GLU A 354 54.35 30.76 -0.66
#